data_AF-A0A075H7J2-F1
#
_entry.id   AF-A0A075H7J2-F1
#
_cell.length_a   1.000
_cell.length_b   1.000
_cell.length_c   1.000
_cell.angle_alpha   90.00
_cell.angle_beta   90.00
_cell.angle_gamma   90.00
#
_symmetry.space_group_name_H-M   'P 1'
#
loop_
_entity.id
_entity.type
_entity.pdbx_description
1 polymer ?
#
loop_
_entity_poly.entity_id
_entity_poly.type
_entity_poly.pdbx_seq_one_letter_code
_entity_poly.pdbx_strand_id
1 'polypeptide(L)'
;MDFKRYFRKIKNKDEKPKPEPEIVEAIEQNIVEEEEPKTVEEVDVNVKKTLNFVNPKKDPYEYLKRYLKEPKYKDWFNRNYPNYTIYAAVGLSVSDYISVKRELFPESETNNEEELNKEKKPDSINFKPTITHEIKTGFDEFVDERTLVSHNAFGDKEMKIKILEVSDEIAPLASKFGDRVKINKIIVTIKHLQTQQIEEGEFDIESIERELIEKRHYTSTNRWVPTEVIRNGYVTNSRHTTLISDAVALDYITF
;
A
#
# COMPACT_ATOMS: atom_id res chain seq x y z
N MET A 1 9.16 -22.32 0.65
CA MET A 1 10.24 -21.50 0.07
C MET A 1 10.52 -20.34 1.01
N ASP A 2 11.80 -20.07 1.27
CA ASP A 2 12.17 -19.37 2.51
C ASP A 2 12.24 -17.83 2.39
N PHE A 3 11.07 -17.18 2.51
CA PHE A 3 10.96 -15.77 2.93
C PHE A 3 11.79 -15.44 4.18
N LYS A 4 12.16 -16.47 4.97
CA LYS A 4 13.10 -16.41 6.08
C LYS A 4 14.38 -15.63 5.76
N ARG A 5 14.88 -15.60 4.51
CA ARG A 5 16.10 -14.83 4.17
C ARG A 5 15.93 -13.33 4.35
N TYR A 6 14.76 -12.77 4.04
CA TYR A 6 14.45 -11.35 4.26
C TYR A 6 14.23 -11.06 5.75
N PHE A 7 13.32 -11.80 6.39
CA PHE A 7 13.00 -11.61 7.81
C PHE A 7 14.18 -11.84 8.76
N ARG A 8 15.05 -12.83 8.48
CA ARG A 8 16.30 -13.03 9.23
C ARG A 8 17.19 -11.80 9.10
N LYS A 9 17.31 -11.21 7.90
CA LYS A 9 18.12 -10.01 7.72
C LYS A 9 17.55 -8.80 8.46
N ILE A 10 16.22 -8.65 8.57
CA ILE A 10 15.59 -7.59 9.39
C ILE A 10 16.00 -7.76 10.86
N LYS A 11 15.77 -8.94 11.46
CA LYS A 11 16.17 -9.20 12.86
C LYS A 11 17.67 -8.93 13.09
N ASN A 12 18.53 -9.44 12.20
CA ASN A 12 19.98 -9.20 12.21
C ASN A 12 20.38 -7.73 11.91
N LYS A 13 19.47 -6.84 11.51
CA LYS A 13 19.69 -5.39 11.35
C LYS A 13 19.43 -4.64 12.66
N ASP A 14 18.40 -5.06 13.39
CA ASP A 14 18.02 -4.50 14.69
C ASP A 14 19.00 -4.94 15.80
N GLU A 15 19.60 -6.13 15.66
CA GLU A 15 20.64 -6.68 16.55
C GLU A 15 22.06 -6.07 16.36
N LYS A 16 22.26 -5.12 15.43
CA LYS A 16 23.60 -4.52 15.23
C LYS A 16 23.92 -3.48 16.33
N PRO A 17 25.04 -3.63 17.07
CA PRO A 17 25.47 -2.60 18.00
C PRO A 17 25.84 -1.31 17.25
N LYS A 18 25.45 -0.17 17.82
CA LYS A 18 25.88 1.16 17.35
C LYS A 18 27.36 1.36 17.74
N PRO A 19 28.19 1.98 16.89
CA PRO A 19 29.53 2.39 17.30
C PRO A 19 29.45 3.51 18.33
N GLU A 20 30.20 3.36 19.41
CA GLU A 20 30.30 4.34 20.50
C GLU A 20 31.32 5.44 20.16
N PRO A 21 31.01 6.73 20.42
CA PRO A 21 32.00 7.78 20.57
C PRO A 21 32.37 7.98 22.06
N GLU A 22 33.65 7.90 22.39
CA GLU A 22 34.16 8.17 23.75
C GLU A 22 34.19 9.67 24.11
N ILE A 23 34.14 9.97 25.43
CA ILE A 23 34.59 11.22 26.09
C ILE A 23 33.74 12.50 25.79
N VAL A 24 33.34 13.38 26.72
CA VAL A 24 33.19 13.47 28.21
C VAL A 24 32.39 14.79 28.47
N GLU A 25 31.76 15.15 29.59
CA GLU A 25 31.86 14.75 31.00
C GLU A 25 30.47 14.66 31.71
N ALA A 26 30.22 15.43 32.78
CA ALA A 26 29.08 15.30 33.70
C ALA A 26 28.03 16.43 33.61
N ILE A 27 26.80 16.13 34.04
CA ILE A 27 26.07 16.82 35.13
C ILE A 27 24.90 15.93 35.59
N GLU A 28 24.59 15.97 36.88
CA GLU A 28 23.59 15.11 37.55
C GLU A 28 22.15 15.57 37.32
N GLN A 29 21.17 14.65 37.33
CA GLN A 29 20.08 14.64 38.34
C GLN A 29 19.07 13.48 38.22
N ASN A 30 18.75 12.93 39.40
CA ASN A 30 17.49 12.28 39.83
C ASN A 30 16.87 11.12 39.03
N ILE A 31 16.84 9.96 39.70
CA ILE A 31 15.98 8.80 39.41
C ILE A 31 14.66 8.97 40.18
N VAL A 32 13.51 8.81 39.52
CA VAL A 32 12.22 8.48 40.16
C VAL A 32 11.45 7.48 39.29
N GLU A 33 11.23 6.32 39.91
CA GLU A 33 10.22 5.25 39.79
C GLU A 33 9.37 5.00 38.51
N GLU A 34 8.99 3.73 38.42
CA GLU A 34 8.30 3.01 37.35
C GLU A 34 6.85 2.74 37.78
N GLU A 35 5.85 3.12 36.98
CA GLU A 35 4.44 2.75 37.24
C GLU A 35 3.77 2.06 36.03
N GLU A 36 3.25 0.85 36.27
CA GLU A 36 2.39 0.13 35.33
C GLU A 36 0.95 0.64 35.34
N PRO A 37 0.34 1.00 34.18
CA PRO A 37 -1.10 1.18 34.08
C PRO A 37 -1.81 -0.19 34.02
N LYS A 38 -2.39 -0.63 35.13
CA LYS A 38 -3.09 -1.92 35.26
C LYS A 38 -4.37 -2.02 34.42
N THR A 39 -4.60 -3.20 33.86
CA THR A 39 -5.73 -3.50 32.96
C THR A 39 -7.06 -3.73 33.70
N VAL A 40 -8.06 -2.90 33.38
CA VAL A 40 -9.53 -3.15 33.38
C VAL A 40 -10.16 -2.10 32.45
N GLU A 41 -11.30 -2.30 31.79
CA GLU A 41 -12.24 -3.44 31.75
C GLU A 41 -12.77 -3.62 30.29
N GLU A 42 -13.45 -4.72 29.97
CA GLU A 42 -13.87 -5.04 28.60
C GLU A 42 -15.22 -4.39 28.21
N VAL A 43 -15.33 -3.86 26.98
CA VAL A 43 -16.60 -3.58 26.31
C VAL A 43 -16.51 -4.02 24.85
N ASP A 44 -17.28 -5.03 24.47
CA ASP A 44 -17.31 -5.59 23.12
C ASP A 44 -18.13 -4.71 22.15
N VAL A 45 -17.41 -4.05 21.24
CA VAL A 45 -17.96 -3.59 19.95
C VAL A 45 -16.88 -3.78 18.89
N ASN A 46 -17.26 -4.33 17.73
CA ASN A 46 -16.40 -4.41 16.53
C ASN A 46 -16.17 -3.01 15.91
N VAL A 47 -15.35 -2.21 16.59
CA VAL A 47 -14.93 -0.87 16.15
C VAL A 47 -13.64 -1.00 15.34
N LYS A 48 -13.64 -0.50 14.11
CA LYS A 48 -12.40 -0.22 13.36
C LYS A 48 -11.50 0.65 14.24
N LYS A 49 -10.37 0.12 14.73
CA LYS A 49 -9.54 0.75 15.78
C LYS A 49 -8.83 2.02 15.31
N THR A 50 -9.56 3.13 15.23
CA THR A 50 -9.03 4.47 14.92
C THR A 50 -8.18 5.01 16.06
N LEU A 51 -7.16 5.79 15.74
CA LEU A 51 -6.26 6.39 16.75
C LEU A 51 -6.88 7.60 17.45
N ASN A 52 -6.42 7.89 18.67
CA ASN A 52 -7.02 8.85 19.61
C ASN A 52 -7.21 10.30 19.10
N PHE A 53 -6.57 10.70 18.00
CA PHE A 53 -6.77 12.03 17.39
C PHE A 53 -8.00 12.11 16.47
N VAL A 54 -8.54 10.95 16.09
CA VAL A 54 -9.72 10.84 15.22
C VAL A 54 -10.96 11.04 16.06
N ASN A 55 -11.75 12.06 15.73
CA ASN A 55 -13.01 12.36 16.39
C ASN A 55 -14.13 11.53 15.73
N PRO A 56 -14.82 10.62 16.45
CA PRO A 56 -15.89 9.80 15.88
C PRO A 56 -17.10 10.58 15.32
N LYS A 57 -17.17 11.90 15.57
CA LYS A 57 -18.21 12.80 15.04
C LYS A 57 -17.76 13.59 13.80
N LYS A 58 -16.53 13.39 13.31
CA LYS A 58 -16.00 13.96 12.07
C LYS A 58 -15.95 12.90 10.97
N ASP A 59 -15.97 13.36 9.73
CA ASP A 59 -15.81 12.52 8.56
C ASP A 59 -14.36 11.97 8.47
N PRO A 60 -14.15 10.64 8.41
CA PRO A 60 -12.86 10.02 8.08
C PRO A 60 -12.13 10.65 6.89
N TYR A 61 -12.84 11.02 5.83
CA TYR A 61 -12.24 11.60 4.63
C TYR A 61 -11.72 13.04 4.85
N GLU A 62 -12.22 13.77 5.86
CA GLU A 62 -11.71 15.10 6.23
C GLU A 62 -10.23 15.03 6.64
N TYR A 63 -9.86 14.00 7.41
CA TYR A 63 -8.48 13.78 7.89
C TYR A 63 -7.52 13.45 6.75
N LEU A 64 -7.94 12.63 5.77
CA LEU A 64 -7.16 12.39 4.55
C LEU A 64 -6.98 13.68 3.75
N LYS A 65 -8.07 14.43 3.55
CA LYS A 65 -8.06 15.69 2.80
C LYS A 65 -7.19 16.75 3.46
N ARG A 66 -7.10 16.73 4.79
CA ARG A 66 -6.19 17.57 5.58
C ARG A 66 -4.73 17.14 5.45
N TYR A 67 -4.43 15.85 5.61
CA TYR A 67 -3.06 15.30 5.52
C TYR A 67 -2.41 15.54 4.14
N LEU A 68 -3.21 15.48 3.08
CA LEU A 68 -2.75 15.77 1.72
C LEU A 68 -2.55 17.26 1.42
N LYS A 69 -3.26 18.17 2.11
CA LYS A 69 -3.20 19.64 1.85
C LYS A 69 -2.32 20.44 2.81
N GLU A 70 -2.28 20.07 4.09
CA GLU A 70 -1.57 20.83 5.13
C GLU A 70 -0.20 20.17 5.44
N PRO A 71 0.93 20.70 4.92
CA PRO A 71 2.25 20.12 5.22
C PRO A 71 2.56 20.13 6.72
N LYS A 72 2.09 21.13 7.47
CA LYS A 72 2.20 21.17 8.94
C LYS A 72 1.45 20.02 9.63
N TYR A 73 0.29 19.63 9.12
CA TYR A 73 -0.49 18.53 9.69
C TYR A 73 0.10 17.16 9.28
N LYS A 74 0.62 17.06 8.05
CA LYS A 74 1.41 15.92 7.59
C LYS A 74 2.66 15.68 8.45
N ASP A 75 3.48 16.72 8.66
CA ASP A 75 4.66 16.66 9.51
C ASP A 75 4.30 16.29 10.96
N TRP A 76 3.21 16.85 11.49
CA TRP A 76 2.68 16.49 12.80
C TRP A 76 2.28 15.01 12.87
N PHE A 77 1.55 14.49 11.88
CA PHE A 77 1.14 13.08 11.86
C PHE A 77 2.36 12.16 11.77
N ASN A 78 3.27 12.42 10.84
CA ASN A 78 4.46 11.60 10.60
C ASN A 78 5.42 11.57 11.82
N ARG A 79 5.44 12.62 12.64
CA ARG A 79 6.23 12.67 13.88
C ARG A 79 5.57 11.92 15.05
N ASN A 80 4.24 11.97 15.17
CA ASN A 80 3.51 11.35 16.29
C ASN A 80 3.12 9.89 16.03
N TYR A 81 2.96 9.50 14.76
CA TYR A 81 2.47 8.18 14.34
C TYR A 81 3.35 7.53 13.24
N PRO A 82 4.69 7.46 13.39
CA PRO A 82 5.59 7.00 12.33
C PRO A 82 5.35 5.55 11.86
N ASN A 83 4.68 4.73 12.67
CA ASN A 83 4.36 3.32 12.37
C ASN A 83 2.96 3.13 11.75
N TYR A 84 2.22 4.21 11.46
CA TYR A 84 0.86 4.15 10.92
C TYR A 84 0.72 4.98 9.64
N THR A 85 -0.07 4.49 8.69
CA THR A 85 -0.52 5.30 7.56
C THR A 85 -1.76 6.12 7.96
N ILE A 86 -1.96 7.28 7.36
CA ILE A 86 -3.10 8.15 7.70
C ILE A 86 -4.45 7.45 7.45
N TYR A 87 -4.58 6.63 6.40
CA TYR A 87 -5.81 5.88 6.13
C TYR A 87 -6.06 4.78 7.17
N ALA A 88 -5.04 4.00 7.53
CA ALA A 88 -5.17 2.98 8.58
C ALA A 88 -5.52 3.59 9.94
N ALA A 89 -4.87 4.71 10.31
CA ALA A 89 -5.12 5.45 11.54
C ALA A 89 -6.57 5.97 11.67
N VAL A 90 -7.23 6.22 10.53
CA VAL A 90 -8.58 6.79 10.43
C VAL A 90 -9.63 5.73 10.01
N GLY A 91 -9.23 4.46 9.83
CA GLY A 91 -10.15 3.35 9.54
C GLY A 91 -10.58 3.21 8.07
N LEU A 92 -9.83 3.83 7.15
CA LEU A 92 -10.01 3.79 5.70
C LEU A 92 -8.99 2.88 5.01
N SER A 93 -9.28 2.49 3.78
CA SER A 93 -8.46 1.60 2.95
C SER A 93 -7.45 2.35 2.07
N VAL A 94 -6.54 1.59 1.45
CA VAL A 94 -5.63 2.10 0.41
C VAL A 94 -6.42 2.65 -0.79
N SER A 95 -7.53 2.00 -1.16
CA SER A 95 -8.42 2.44 -2.24
C SER A 95 -9.01 3.82 -1.97
N ASP A 96 -9.49 4.03 -0.74
CA ASP A 96 -10.10 5.30 -0.29
C ASP A 96 -9.08 6.44 -0.34
N TYR A 97 -7.84 6.18 0.10
CA TYR A 97 -6.74 7.13 0.00
C TYR A 97 -6.40 7.48 -1.46
N ILE A 98 -6.35 6.51 -2.37
CA ILE A 98 -6.09 6.74 -3.79
C ILE A 98 -7.20 7.62 -4.41
N SER A 99 -8.47 7.32 -4.11
CA SER A 99 -9.62 8.12 -4.57
C SER A 99 -9.54 9.57 -4.08
N VAL A 100 -9.25 9.80 -2.80
CA VAL A 100 -9.07 11.17 -2.29
C VAL A 100 -7.85 11.87 -2.92
N LYS A 101 -6.74 11.15 -3.14
CA LYS A 101 -5.55 11.74 -3.78
C LYS A 101 -5.88 12.25 -5.19
N ARG A 102 -6.68 11.49 -5.96
CA ARG A 102 -7.25 11.90 -7.26
C ARG A 102 -8.21 13.08 -7.14
N GLU A 103 -9.15 13.09 -6.19
CA GLU A 103 -10.09 14.21 -5.99
C GLU A 103 -9.40 15.54 -5.70
N LEU A 104 -8.25 15.53 -4.99
CA LEU A 104 -7.58 16.75 -4.54
C LEU A 104 -6.53 17.27 -5.50
N PHE A 105 -5.94 16.39 -6.30
CA PHE A 105 -4.93 16.74 -7.30
C PHE A 105 -5.31 16.16 -8.69
N PRO A 106 -6.49 16.51 -9.25
CA PRO A 106 -6.76 16.24 -10.65
C PRO A 106 -5.77 17.08 -11.48
N GLU A 107 -4.85 16.41 -12.18
CA GLU A 107 -3.89 17.13 -13.02
C GLU A 107 -4.64 17.83 -14.15
N SER A 108 -4.32 19.11 -14.35
CA SER A 108 -5.16 20.04 -15.13
C SER A 108 -5.24 19.66 -16.60
N GLU A 109 -6.46 19.52 -17.12
CA GLU A 109 -6.74 19.37 -18.54
C GLU A 109 -6.16 20.54 -19.36
N THR A 110 -5.03 20.31 -20.02
CA THR A 110 -4.58 21.18 -21.12
C THR A 110 -5.33 20.78 -22.38
N ASN A 111 -6.34 21.59 -22.71
CA ASN A 111 -7.23 21.46 -23.87
C ASN A 111 -6.49 21.26 -25.21
N ASN A 112 -7.25 20.77 -26.19
CA ASN A 112 -6.93 20.58 -27.62
C ASN A 112 -6.27 19.23 -27.99
N GLU A 113 -7.08 18.20 -28.31
CA GLU A 113 -6.86 17.31 -29.49
C GLU A 113 -8.03 16.33 -29.78
N GLU A 114 -9.31 16.73 -29.61
CA GLU A 114 -10.48 15.92 -30.03
C GLU A 114 -11.42 16.66 -31.01
N GLU A 115 -10.95 16.95 -32.23
CA GLU A 115 -11.84 17.33 -33.35
C GLU A 115 -11.66 16.47 -34.62
N LEU A 116 -11.49 15.15 -34.45
CA LEU A 116 -11.72 14.21 -35.55
C LEU A 116 -12.09 12.79 -35.08
N ASN A 117 -13.39 12.49 -34.98
CA ASN A 117 -13.99 11.15 -35.17
C ASN A 117 -15.54 11.19 -35.11
N LYS A 118 -16.18 11.65 -36.19
CA LYS A 118 -17.65 11.61 -36.36
C LYS A 118 -18.04 10.64 -37.47
N GLU A 119 -18.19 9.34 -37.17
CA GLU A 119 -18.83 8.43 -38.13
C GLU A 119 -19.78 7.37 -37.50
N LYS A 120 -21.05 7.79 -37.41
CA LYS A 120 -22.33 7.06 -37.59
C LYS A 120 -22.52 5.60 -37.12
N LYS A 121 -23.61 5.39 -36.37
CA LYS A 121 -24.27 4.08 -36.10
C LYS A 121 -24.88 3.45 -37.37
N PRO A 122 -25.28 2.17 -37.33
CA PRO A 122 -26.67 1.80 -36.96
C PRO A 122 -26.77 0.50 -36.11
N ASP A 123 -27.93 0.02 -35.64
CA ASP A 123 -28.92 0.74 -34.82
C ASP A 123 -29.68 -0.24 -33.88
N SER A 124 -30.35 0.33 -32.87
CA SER A 124 -31.35 -0.26 -31.95
C SER A 124 -31.47 -1.80 -31.74
N ILE A 125 -31.13 -2.27 -30.54
CA ILE A 125 -31.96 -3.23 -29.78
C ILE A 125 -32.18 -2.68 -28.36
N ASN A 126 -33.42 -2.38 -28.00
CA ASN A 126 -33.76 -1.79 -26.68
C ASN A 126 -34.03 -2.87 -25.62
N PHE A 127 -32.97 -3.47 -25.05
CA PHE A 127 -33.11 -4.20 -23.79
C PHE A 127 -33.11 -3.22 -22.61
N LYS A 128 -34.30 -2.96 -22.04
CA LYS A 128 -34.44 -2.35 -20.71
C LYS A 128 -34.62 -3.46 -19.67
N PRO A 129 -33.60 -3.80 -18.87
CA PRO A 129 -33.78 -4.67 -17.71
C PRO A 129 -34.50 -3.88 -16.60
N THR A 130 -35.82 -4.06 -16.46
CA THR A 130 -36.57 -3.56 -15.30
C THR A 130 -36.21 -4.41 -14.09
N ILE A 131 -35.12 -4.05 -13.42
CA ILE A 131 -34.71 -4.62 -12.12
C ILE A 131 -35.07 -3.61 -11.04
N THR A 132 -36.06 -3.97 -10.22
CA THR A 132 -36.43 -3.24 -9.01
C THR A 132 -35.27 -3.18 -8.02
N HIS A 133 -35.21 -2.08 -7.26
CA HIS A 133 -34.10 -1.76 -6.36
C HIS A 133 -34.06 -2.69 -5.13
N GLU A 134 -33.34 -3.80 -5.27
CA GLU A 134 -32.67 -4.48 -4.17
C GLU A 134 -31.17 -4.19 -4.29
N ILE A 135 -30.50 -3.96 -3.16
CA ILE A 135 -29.08 -3.55 -3.13
C ILE A 135 -28.20 -4.77 -3.42
N LYS A 136 -28.08 -5.10 -4.70
CA LYS A 136 -27.12 -6.07 -5.23
C LYS A 136 -25.82 -5.33 -5.49
N THR A 137 -24.77 -5.73 -4.79
CA THR A 137 -23.38 -5.36 -5.09
C THR A 137 -23.15 -5.46 -6.59
N GLY A 138 -22.63 -4.38 -7.20
CA GLY A 138 -22.56 -4.30 -8.65
C GLY A 138 -21.61 -5.35 -9.23
N PHE A 139 -21.88 -5.85 -10.44
CA PHE A 139 -20.90 -6.69 -11.15
C PHE A 139 -19.55 -5.97 -11.37
N ASP A 140 -19.56 -4.65 -11.36
CA ASP A 140 -18.37 -3.77 -11.43
C ASP A 140 -17.51 -3.82 -10.14
N GLU A 141 -18.12 -4.15 -9.00
CA GLU A 141 -17.44 -4.36 -7.71
C GLU A 141 -16.84 -5.78 -7.59
N PHE A 142 -17.28 -6.72 -8.45
CA PHE A 142 -16.75 -8.08 -8.49
C PHE A 142 -15.38 -8.12 -9.19
N VAL A 143 -14.32 -8.09 -8.40
CA VAL A 143 -12.96 -8.35 -8.88
C VAL A 143 -12.78 -9.83 -9.15
N ASP A 144 -12.63 -10.23 -10.43
CA ASP A 144 -12.25 -11.61 -10.78
C ASP A 144 -10.89 -11.95 -10.15
N GLU A 145 -10.92 -12.87 -9.18
CA GLU A 145 -9.75 -13.33 -8.43
C GLU A 145 -8.65 -13.91 -9.34
N ARG A 146 -9.01 -14.43 -10.52
CA ARG A 146 -8.04 -14.91 -11.52
C ARG A 146 -7.11 -13.79 -12.00
N THR A 147 -7.55 -12.53 -11.97
CA THR A 147 -6.71 -11.37 -12.30
C THR A 147 -5.78 -10.97 -11.16
N LEU A 148 -6.03 -11.44 -9.93
CA LEU A 148 -5.23 -11.16 -8.72
C LEU A 148 -4.25 -12.28 -8.37
N VAL A 149 -4.26 -13.38 -9.11
CA VAL A 149 -3.38 -14.54 -8.89
C VAL A 149 -2.46 -14.73 -10.09
N SER A 150 -1.17 -14.89 -9.83
CA SER A 150 -0.18 -15.35 -10.80
C SER A 150 0.23 -16.78 -10.48
N HIS A 151 0.51 -17.59 -11.50
CA HIS A 151 1.02 -18.96 -11.37
C HIS A 151 2.51 -19.02 -11.72
N ASN A 152 3.22 -19.96 -11.13
CA ASN A 152 4.61 -20.28 -11.48
C ASN A 152 4.70 -20.91 -12.89
N ALA A 153 5.88 -20.90 -13.51
CA ALA A 153 6.18 -21.61 -14.76
C ALA A 153 5.89 -23.13 -14.68
N PHE A 154 5.99 -23.73 -13.49
CA PHE A 154 5.63 -25.14 -13.26
C PHE A 154 4.14 -25.36 -12.93
N GLY A 155 3.34 -24.30 -12.76
CA GLY A 155 1.94 -24.40 -12.33
C GLY A 155 1.74 -24.96 -10.92
N ASP A 156 2.80 -25.04 -10.11
CA ASP A 156 2.81 -25.69 -8.79
C ASP A 156 2.47 -24.75 -7.62
N LYS A 157 2.58 -23.44 -7.86
CA LYS A 157 2.37 -22.36 -6.88
C LYS A 157 1.52 -21.24 -7.45
N GLU A 158 0.72 -20.67 -6.56
CA GLU A 158 -0.05 -19.44 -6.76
C GLU A 158 0.57 -18.33 -5.92
N MET A 159 0.61 -17.11 -6.46
CA MET A 159 1.04 -15.92 -5.73
C MET A 159 0.01 -14.80 -5.89
N LYS A 160 -0.32 -14.16 -4.76
CA LYS A 160 -1.25 -13.03 -4.64
C LYS A 160 -0.56 -11.90 -3.89
N ILE A 161 -0.65 -10.66 -4.40
CA ILE A 161 0.04 -9.51 -3.81
C ILE A 161 -0.97 -8.47 -3.32
N LYS A 162 -0.82 -8.06 -2.06
CA LYS A 162 -1.62 -7.01 -1.41
C LYS A 162 -0.74 -5.81 -1.08
N ILE A 163 -1.24 -4.61 -1.34
CA ILE A 163 -0.59 -3.36 -0.96
C ILE A 163 -0.90 -3.07 0.52
N LEU A 164 0.13 -2.86 1.33
CA LEU A 164 0.00 -2.32 2.69
C LEU A 164 0.16 -0.80 2.70
N GLU A 165 1.21 -0.31 2.04
CA GLU A 165 1.67 1.07 2.16
C GLU A 165 1.99 1.71 0.82
N VAL A 166 1.56 2.97 0.68
CA VAL A 166 1.68 3.83 -0.50
C VAL A 166 2.37 5.14 -0.09
N SER A 167 3.29 5.63 -0.92
CA SER A 167 3.91 6.96 -0.74
C SER A 167 2.99 8.08 -1.25
N ASP A 168 3.07 9.22 -0.56
CA ASP A 168 2.43 10.47 -0.96
C ASP A 168 3.01 11.10 -2.22
N GLU A 169 4.18 10.65 -2.68
CA GLU A 169 4.81 11.15 -3.91
C GLU A 169 3.84 11.14 -5.10
N ILE A 170 3.91 12.20 -5.90
CA ILE A 170 3.15 12.39 -7.13
C ILE A 170 4.03 11.90 -8.28
N ALA A 171 3.46 11.15 -9.23
CA ALA A 171 4.24 10.60 -10.32
C ALA A 171 4.73 11.71 -11.26
N PRO A 172 6.03 11.75 -11.61
CA PRO A 172 6.49 12.70 -12.61
C PRO A 172 5.79 12.41 -13.95
N LEU A 173 5.14 13.45 -14.50
CA LEU A 173 4.45 13.42 -15.79
C LEU A 173 3.14 12.57 -15.84
N ALA A 174 2.40 12.46 -14.73
CA ALA A 174 1.14 11.70 -14.67
C ALA A 174 0.12 12.16 -15.73
N SER A 175 0.00 13.48 -15.96
CA SER A 175 -0.78 14.11 -17.05
C SER A 175 -0.59 13.50 -18.45
N LYS A 176 0.54 12.83 -18.73
CA LYS A 176 0.79 12.12 -20.00
C LYS A 176 0.73 10.59 -19.93
N PHE A 177 0.71 10.02 -18.72
CA PHE A 177 1.01 8.61 -18.48
C PHE A 177 0.10 7.93 -17.44
N GLY A 178 -1.02 8.58 -17.10
CA GLY A 178 -2.05 8.12 -16.17
C GLY A 178 -1.63 8.24 -14.70
N ASP A 179 -2.63 8.11 -13.82
CA ASP A 179 -2.40 8.10 -12.38
C ASP A 179 -1.53 6.91 -11.96
N ARG A 180 -0.33 7.20 -11.46
CA ARG A 180 0.59 6.21 -10.92
C ARG A 180 0.85 6.47 -9.45
N VAL A 181 0.80 5.37 -8.70
CA VAL A 181 0.96 5.32 -7.26
C VAL A 181 2.30 4.65 -6.95
N LYS A 182 3.11 5.26 -6.09
CA LYS A 182 4.37 4.69 -5.63
C LYS A 182 4.11 3.79 -4.42
N ILE A 183 4.39 2.51 -4.54
CA ILE A 183 4.21 1.52 -3.47
C ILE A 183 5.42 1.52 -2.55
N ASN A 184 5.20 1.43 -1.23
CA ASN A 184 6.25 1.31 -0.22
C ASN A 184 6.34 -0.12 0.32
N LYS A 185 5.20 -0.68 0.74
CA LYS A 185 5.14 -1.97 1.46
C LYS A 185 4.03 -2.86 0.90
N ILE A 186 4.33 -4.14 0.75
CA ILE A 186 3.39 -5.17 0.27
C ILE A 186 3.39 -6.39 1.17
N ILE A 187 2.31 -7.17 1.11
CA ILE A 187 2.30 -8.59 1.49
C ILE A 187 2.31 -9.41 0.19
N VAL A 188 3.19 -10.39 0.13
CA VAL A 188 3.16 -11.45 -0.87
C VAL A 188 2.76 -12.75 -0.20
N THR A 189 1.63 -13.31 -0.62
CA THR A 189 1.14 -14.64 -0.22
C THR A 189 1.49 -15.62 -1.32
N ILE A 190 2.28 -16.66 -1.01
CA ILE A 190 2.56 -17.79 -1.91
C ILE A 190 1.86 -19.03 -1.35
N LYS A 191 1.03 -19.68 -2.19
CA LYS A 191 0.29 -20.89 -1.88
C LYS A 191 0.83 -22.03 -2.74
N HIS A 192 1.29 -23.10 -2.10
CA HIS A 192 1.76 -24.32 -2.77
C HIS A 192 0.56 -25.23 -3.05
N LEU A 193 0.25 -25.46 -4.33
CA LEU A 193 -0.97 -26.18 -4.72
C LEU A 193 -0.94 -27.66 -4.31
N GLN A 194 0.24 -28.27 -4.31
CA GLN A 194 0.42 -29.69 -3.98
C GLN A 194 0.36 -29.98 -2.47
N THR A 195 0.94 -29.11 -1.63
CA THR A 195 1.01 -29.30 -0.17
C THR A 195 -0.04 -28.52 0.60
N GLN A 196 -0.79 -27.64 -0.08
CA GLN A 196 -1.73 -26.66 0.49
C GLN A 196 -1.10 -25.70 1.52
N GLN A 197 0.24 -25.66 1.61
CA GLN A 197 0.95 -24.75 2.50
C GLN A 197 0.87 -23.32 1.95
N ILE A 198 0.63 -22.37 2.85
CA ILE A 198 0.60 -20.94 2.57
C ILE A 198 1.79 -20.31 3.29
N GLU A 199 2.58 -19.56 2.54
CA GLU A 199 3.71 -18.78 3.03
C GLU A 199 3.38 -17.31 2.80
N GLU A 200 3.58 -16.45 3.80
CA GLU A 200 3.30 -15.02 3.68
C GLU A 200 4.55 -14.21 4.06
N GLY A 201 4.82 -13.16 3.28
CA GLY A 201 5.96 -12.27 3.48
C GLY A 201 5.55 -10.81 3.34
N GLU A 202 5.72 -10.03 4.40
CA GLU A 202 5.75 -8.57 4.31
C GLU A 202 7.08 -8.12 3.69
N PHE A 203 7.02 -7.20 2.74
CA PHE A 203 8.19 -6.63 2.08
C PHE A 203 8.09 -5.10 2.05
N ASP A 204 9.03 -4.43 2.72
CA ASP A 204 9.33 -3.02 2.48
C ASP A 204 10.18 -2.92 1.21
N ILE A 205 9.51 -2.57 0.11
CA ILE A 205 10.09 -2.43 -1.22
C ILE A 205 11.02 -1.21 -1.29
N GLU A 206 10.81 -0.19 -0.46
CA GLU A 206 11.74 0.95 -0.40
C GLU A 206 13.10 0.53 0.19
N SER A 207 13.11 -0.22 1.30
CA SER A 207 14.35 -0.76 1.85
C SER A 207 15.05 -1.73 0.89
N ILE A 208 14.29 -2.49 0.09
CA ILE A 208 14.80 -3.45 -0.90
C ILE A 208 15.40 -2.72 -2.11
N GLU A 209 14.72 -1.70 -2.64
CA GLU A 209 15.20 -0.83 -3.73
C GLU A 209 16.50 -0.11 -3.31
N ARG A 210 16.52 0.51 -2.12
CA ARG A 210 17.71 1.16 -1.55
C ARG A 210 18.89 0.18 -1.42
N GLU A 211 18.65 -1.05 -0.98
CA GLU A 211 19.67 -2.09 -0.89
C GLU A 211 20.16 -2.58 -2.27
N LEU A 212 19.27 -2.70 -3.27
CA LEU A 212 19.65 -3.11 -4.61
C LEU A 212 20.58 -2.07 -5.25
N ILE A 213 20.30 -0.78 -5.04
CA ILE A 213 21.16 0.34 -5.42
C ILE A 213 22.52 0.25 -4.71
N GLU A 214 22.54 0.10 -3.37
CA GLU A 214 23.77 -0.02 -2.57
C GLU A 214 24.66 -1.19 -3.01
N LYS A 215 24.07 -2.38 -3.23
CA LYS A 215 24.83 -3.61 -3.50
C LYS A 215 25.18 -3.82 -4.96
N ARG A 216 24.33 -3.38 -5.89
CA ARG A 216 24.44 -3.73 -7.31
C ARG A 216 24.38 -2.53 -8.25
N HIS A 217 24.20 -1.31 -7.73
CA HIS A 217 24.17 -0.07 -8.51
C HIS A 217 23.06 -0.02 -9.59
N TYR A 218 22.04 -0.88 -9.46
CA TYR A 218 20.83 -0.84 -10.28
C TYR A 218 19.73 -0.06 -9.56
N THR A 219 19.14 0.91 -10.25
CA THR A 219 17.85 1.49 -9.89
C THR A 219 16.74 0.70 -10.58
N SER A 220 15.62 0.47 -9.90
CA SER A 220 14.37 0.09 -10.55
C SER A 220 13.44 1.30 -10.65
N THR A 221 12.32 1.17 -11.36
CA THR A 221 11.19 2.12 -11.27
C THR A 221 9.90 1.38 -10.90
N ASN A 222 10.05 0.16 -10.39
CA ASN A 222 8.99 -0.86 -10.40
C ASN A 222 7.94 -0.62 -9.32
N ARG A 223 8.26 0.25 -8.35
CA ARG A 223 7.34 0.80 -7.35
C ARG A 223 6.23 1.67 -7.95
N TRP A 224 6.38 2.22 -9.15
CA TRP A 224 5.37 3.06 -9.82
C TRP A 224 4.34 2.20 -10.56
N VAL A 225 3.18 2.01 -9.93
CA VAL A 225 2.09 1.16 -10.39
C VAL A 225 0.88 2.02 -10.75
N PRO A 226 0.27 1.88 -11.95
CA PRO A 226 -0.91 2.65 -12.31
C PRO A 226 -2.12 2.25 -11.46
N THR A 227 -3.07 3.15 -11.21
CA THR A 227 -4.23 2.84 -10.35
C THR A 227 -5.13 1.74 -10.91
N GLU A 228 -5.18 1.59 -12.24
CA GLU A 228 -6.05 0.64 -12.97
C GLU A 228 -5.77 -0.84 -12.64
N VAL A 229 -4.52 -1.15 -12.27
CA VAL A 229 -4.07 -2.50 -11.88
C VAL A 229 -4.11 -2.73 -10.36
N ILE A 230 -4.69 -1.80 -9.61
CA ILE A 230 -4.93 -1.90 -8.17
C ILE A 230 -6.42 -2.09 -7.94
N ARG A 231 -6.84 -3.28 -7.50
CA ARG A 231 -8.24 -3.64 -7.29
C ARG A 231 -8.45 -4.09 -5.84
N ASN A 232 -9.24 -3.33 -5.09
CA ASN A 232 -9.50 -3.55 -3.65
C ASN A 232 -8.20 -3.76 -2.82
N GLY A 233 -7.18 -2.94 -3.09
CA GLY A 233 -5.86 -3.03 -2.44
C GLY A 233 -4.98 -4.22 -2.87
N TYR A 234 -5.42 -5.08 -3.79
CA TYR A 234 -4.60 -6.11 -4.42
C TYR A 234 -4.06 -5.62 -5.77
N VAL A 235 -2.88 -6.13 -6.16
CA VAL A 235 -2.27 -5.86 -7.48
C VAL A 235 -2.77 -6.92 -8.47
N THR A 236 -2.92 -6.57 -9.75
CA THR A 236 -3.17 -7.60 -10.77
C THR A 236 -1.90 -8.36 -11.16
N ASN A 237 -2.07 -9.64 -11.52
CA ASN A 237 -1.00 -10.58 -11.86
C ASN A 237 -0.01 -10.06 -12.92
N SER A 238 -0.47 -9.24 -13.87
CA SER A 238 0.32 -8.54 -14.88
C SER A 238 1.47 -7.66 -14.35
N ARG A 239 1.45 -7.25 -13.08
CA ARG A 239 2.52 -6.48 -12.42
C ARG A 239 3.23 -7.23 -11.30
N HIS A 240 2.83 -8.45 -10.96
CA HIS A 240 3.41 -9.19 -9.83
C HIS A 240 4.94 -9.36 -9.98
N THR A 241 5.39 -9.93 -11.10
CA THR A 241 6.82 -10.19 -11.38
C THR A 241 7.65 -8.90 -11.44
N THR A 242 7.08 -7.82 -11.98
CA THR A 242 7.71 -6.50 -11.98
C THR A 242 7.90 -5.98 -10.56
N LEU A 243 6.88 -6.07 -9.71
CA LEU A 243 6.90 -5.51 -8.36
C LEU A 243 7.82 -6.28 -7.40
N ILE A 244 7.96 -7.61 -7.56
CA ILE A 244 8.88 -8.41 -6.76
C ILE A 244 10.30 -8.52 -7.32
N SER A 245 10.58 -7.98 -8.52
CA SER A 245 11.85 -8.17 -9.24
C SER A 245 13.09 -7.85 -8.41
N ASP A 246 13.04 -6.78 -7.62
CA ASP A 246 14.16 -6.33 -6.78
C ASP A 246 14.38 -7.27 -5.58
N ALA A 247 13.30 -7.85 -5.05
CA ALA A 247 13.34 -8.88 -4.01
C ALA A 247 13.82 -10.24 -4.56
N VAL A 248 13.41 -10.62 -5.78
CA VAL A 248 13.95 -11.79 -6.51
C VAL A 248 15.44 -11.60 -6.75
N ALA A 249 15.86 -10.42 -7.19
CA ALA A 249 17.26 -10.10 -7.46
C ALA A 249 18.14 -10.26 -6.21
N LEU A 250 17.66 -9.90 -5.02
CA LEU A 250 18.38 -10.07 -3.74
C LEU A 250 18.20 -11.47 -3.09
N ASP A 251 17.57 -12.40 -3.81
CA ASP A 251 17.17 -13.76 -3.41
C ASP A 251 16.27 -13.81 -2.16
N TYR A 252 15.45 -12.77 -1.93
CA TYR A 252 14.49 -12.68 -0.81
C TYR A 252 13.18 -13.42 -1.05
N ILE A 253 12.85 -13.67 -2.31
CA ILE A 253 11.69 -14.42 -2.77
C ILE A 253 12.11 -15.26 -3.98
N THR A 254 11.68 -16.51 -4.00
CA THR A 254 11.69 -17.36 -5.19
C THR A 254 10.26 -17.82 -5.45
N PHE A 255 9.87 -17.82 -6.72
CA PHE A 255 8.54 -18.20 -7.19
C PHE A 255 8.72 -19.24 -8.30
#